data_AF-A0A1A6FRQ0-F1
#
_entry.id   AF-A0A1A6FRQ0-F1
#
_cell.length_a   1.000
_cell.length_b   1.000
_cell.length_c   1.000
_cell.angle_alpha   90.00
_cell.angle_beta   90.00
_cell.angle_gamma   90.00
#
_symmetry.space_group_name_H-M   'P 1'
#
loop_
_entity.id
_entity.type
_entity.pdbx_description
1 polymer ?
#
loop_
_entity_poly.entity_id
_entity_poly.type
_entity_poly.pdbx_seq_one_letter_code
_entity_poly.pdbx_strand_id
1 'polypeptide(L)' 'MGADRSFDCLNRLLRSEVKKVEPHLPAPPIDAGSSDLKTGVVNIPAVRQQYGRNFGISATPYRDPVVAAPPALRR' A
#
# COMPACT_ATOMS: atom_id res chain seq x y z
N MET A 1 -42.07 -19.60 -3.85
CA MET A 1 -40.82 -20.07 -3.20
C MET A 1 -40.04 -20.86 -4.23
N GLY A 2 -38.83 -20.43 -4.62
CA GLY A 2 -38.12 -21.08 -5.74
C GLY A 2 -36.77 -20.46 -6.11
N ALA A 3 -36.49 -19.22 -5.68
CA ALA A 3 -35.21 -18.57 -5.93
C ALA A 3 -34.07 -19.17 -5.08
N ASP A 4 -34.34 -19.57 -3.83
CA ASP A 4 -33.31 -20.06 -2.89
C ASP A 4 -32.57 -21.30 -3.42
N ARG A 5 -33.29 -22.21 -4.07
CA ARG A 5 -32.70 -23.44 -4.66
C ARG A 5 -31.83 -23.17 -5.89
N SER A 6 -32.09 -22.08 -6.62
CA SER A 6 -31.28 -21.71 -7.79
C SER A 6 -29.89 -21.22 -7.36
N PHE A 7 -29.81 -20.54 -6.21
CA PHE A 7 -28.55 -20.13 -5.61
C PHE A 7 -27.77 -21.30 -5.01
N ASP A 8 -28.44 -22.33 -4.50
CA ASP A 8 -27.78 -23.54 -3.98
C ASP A 8 -27.02 -24.30 -5.07
N CYS A 9 -27.64 -24.45 -6.25
CA CYS A 9 -27.00 -25.11 -7.39
C CYS A 9 -25.77 -24.31 -7.86
N LEU A 10 -25.94 -22.98 -8.02
CA LEU A 10 -24.88 -22.08 -8.42
C LEU A 10 -23.72 -22.09 -7.42
N ASN A 11 -24.02 -22.04 -6.12
CA ASN A 11 -23.03 -22.11 -5.05
C ASN A 11 -22.26 -23.42 -5.07
N ARG A 12 -22.92 -24.55 -5.36
CA ARG A 12 -22.25 -25.85 -5.46
C ARG A 12 -21.27 -25.89 -6.63
N LEU A 13 -21.65 -25.32 -7.78
CA LEU A 13 -20.79 -25.22 -8.95
C LEU A 13 -19.57 -24.34 -8.67
N LEU A 14 -19.78 -23.14 -8.11
CA LEU A 14 -18.71 -22.21 -7.74
C LEU A 14 -17.70 -22.85 -6.78
N ARG A 15 -18.18 -23.53 -5.73
CA ARG A 15 -17.32 -24.26 -4.78
C ARG A 15 -16.51 -25.37 -5.45
N SER A 16 -17.10 -26.05 -6.44
CA SER A 16 -16.41 -27.09 -7.19
C SER A 16 -15.29 -26.54 -8.08
N GLU A 17 -15.50 -25.38 -8.72
CA GLU A 17 -14.48 -24.73 -9.54
C GLU A 17 -13.34 -24.16 -8.70
N VAL A 18 -13.63 -23.52 -7.57
CA VAL A 18 -12.60 -23.05 -6.63
C VAL A 18 -11.71 -24.21 -6.19
N LYS A 19 -12.30 -25.36 -5.86
CA LYS A 19 -11.54 -26.55 -5.46
C LYS A 19 -10.66 -27.13 -6.57
N LYS A 20 -11.02 -26.95 -7.85
CA LYS A 20 -10.21 -27.40 -8.99
C LYS A 20 -8.99 -26.51 -9.22
N VAL A 21 -9.14 -25.21 -8.95
CA VAL A 21 -8.12 -24.18 -9.20
C VAL A 21 -7.29 -23.91 -7.95
N GLU A 22 -7.70 -24.41 -6.79
CA GLU A 22 -6.96 -24.29 -5.54
C GLU A 22 -5.54 -24.82 -5.73
N PRO A 23 -4.52 -23.94 -5.71
CA PRO A 23 -3.16 -24.38 -5.89
C PRO A 23 -2.81 -25.22 -4.66
N HIS A 24 -2.61 -26.53 -4.87
CA HIS A 24 -2.01 -27.43 -3.88
C HIS A 24 -0.53 -27.09 -3.73
N LEU A 25 -0.23 -25.89 -3.23
CA LEU A 25 1.10 -25.51 -2.81
C LEU A 25 1.21 -25.92 -1.34
N PRO A 26 2.00 -26.94 -0.97
CA PRO A 26 2.38 -27.20 0.41
C PRO A 26 3.41 -26.14 0.88
N ALA A 27 3.20 -24.89 0.48
CA ALA A 27 3.95 -23.75 0.96
C ALA A 27 3.07 -23.09 2.03
N PRO A 28 3.65 -22.71 3.18
CA PRO A 28 2.95 -21.77 4.07
C PRO A 28 2.50 -20.57 3.21
N PRO A 29 1.35 -19.94 3.53
CA PRO A 29 0.99 -18.67 2.93
C PRO A 29 2.24 -17.81 2.89
N ILE A 30 2.57 -17.21 1.74
CA ILE A 30 3.73 -16.31 1.65
C ILE A 30 3.62 -15.38 2.85
N ASP A 31 4.54 -15.54 3.81
CA ASP A 31 4.58 -14.61 4.92
C ASP A 31 4.72 -13.25 4.26
N ALA A 32 3.75 -12.37 4.46
CA ALA A 32 3.86 -10.96 4.06
C ALA A 32 5.01 -10.24 4.81
N GLY A 33 5.86 -11.00 5.53
CA GLY A 33 7.19 -10.65 5.97
C GLY A 33 8.29 -10.95 4.96
N SER A 34 7.97 -11.15 3.67
CA SER A 34 9.00 -11.09 2.62
C SER A 34 9.84 -9.83 2.85
N SER A 35 11.13 -10.02 3.07
CA SER A 35 12.08 -8.93 3.20
C SER A 35 12.25 -8.16 1.89
N ASP A 36 11.47 -8.47 0.85
CA ASP A 36 11.52 -7.86 -0.48
C ASP A 36 11.15 -6.36 -0.49
N LEU A 37 10.63 -5.80 0.62
CA LEU A 37 10.62 -4.34 0.81
C LEU A 37 12.02 -3.75 1.09
N LYS A 38 13.05 -4.58 1.29
CA LYS A 38 14.46 -4.14 1.35
C LYS A 38 15.10 -4.05 -0.03
N THR A 39 14.47 -4.56 -1.08
CA THR A 39 15.02 -4.60 -2.43
C THR A 39 14.64 -3.34 -3.21
N GLY A 40 14.96 -2.18 -2.63
CA GLY A 40 14.86 -0.89 -3.28
C GLY A 40 15.96 0.00 -2.72
N VAL A 41 16.86 0.44 -3.58
CA VAL A 41 18.09 1.22 -3.34
C VAL A 41 17.78 2.63 -2.82
N VAL A 42 17.04 2.74 -1.72
CA VAL A 42 16.69 4.02 -1.13
C VAL A 42 17.82 4.42 -0.21
N ASN A 43 18.58 5.44 -0.61
CA ASN A 43 19.60 6.04 0.21
C ASN A 43 18.93 6.73 1.42
N ILE A 44 18.74 5.97 2.50
CA ILE A 44 18.15 6.43 3.76
C ILE A 44 18.80 7.74 4.27
N PRO A 45 20.14 7.92 4.23
CA PRO A 45 20.74 9.21 4.52
C PRO A 45 20.22 10.34 3.64
N ALA A 46 20.13 10.14 2.31
CA ALA A 46 19.64 11.15 1.38
C ALA A 46 18.14 11.46 1.61
N VAL A 47 17.32 10.45 1.88
CA VAL A 47 15.89 10.65 2.19
C VAL A 47 15.73 11.40 3.51
N ARG A 48 16.56 11.11 4.51
CA ARG A 48 16.58 11.86 5.77
C ARG A 48 16.97 13.32 5.56
N GLN A 49 17.94 13.61 4.71
CA GLN A 49 18.31 14.99 4.35
C GLN A 49 17.18 15.72 3.62
N GLN A 50 16.53 15.05 2.68
CA GLN A 50 15.43 15.63 1.91
C GLN A 50 14.22 15.96 2.79
N TYR A 51 13.86 15.08 3.72
CA TYR A 51 12.68 15.25 4.57
C TYR A 51 12.96 16.07 5.83
N GLY A 52 14.21 16.09 6.31
CA GLY A 52 14.61 16.83 7.50
C GLY A 52 13.77 16.46 8.72
N ARG A 53 13.17 17.47 9.35
CA ARG A 53 12.28 17.30 10.52
C ARG A 53 11.05 16.42 10.26
N ASN A 54 10.70 16.19 9.00
CA ASN A 54 9.55 15.38 8.61
C ASN A 54 9.89 13.90 8.35
N PHE A 55 11.16 13.49 8.43
CA PHE A 55 11.57 12.11 8.17
C PHE A 55 10.91 11.15 9.17
N GLY A 56 10.07 10.23 8.69
CA GLY A 56 9.31 9.28 9.52
C GLY A 56 8.04 9.84 10.16
N ILE A 57 7.69 11.11 9.89
CA ILE A 57 6.50 11.79 10.45
C ILE A 57 5.51 12.18 9.35
N SER A 58 6.00 12.65 8.19
CA SER A 58 5.16 13.12 7.07
C SER A 58 5.64 12.60 5.73
N ALA A 59 4.71 12.44 4.78
CA ALA A 59 4.98 12.17 3.37
C ALA A 59 5.44 13.42 2.59
N THR A 60 5.40 14.61 3.20
CA THR A 60 5.89 15.85 2.60
C THR A 60 7.22 16.30 3.22
N PRO A 61 8.22 16.70 2.42
CA PRO A 61 9.47 17.27 2.92
C PRO A 61 9.24 18.51 3.79
N TYR A 62 10.09 18.71 4.80
CA TYR A 62 10.06 19.94 5.58
C TYR A 62 10.41 21.14 4.67
N ARG A 63 9.64 22.21 4.83
CA ARG A 63 9.84 23.50 4.17
C ARG A 63 9.77 24.56 5.26
N ASP A 64 10.73 25.47 5.27
CA ASP A 64 10.63 26.61 6.16
C ASP A 64 9.38 27.41 5.77
N PRO A 65 8.61 27.88 6.77
CA PRO A 65 7.47 28.74 6.48
C PRO A 65 8.00 29.95 5.72
N VAL A 66 7.48 30.16 4.51
CA VAL A 66 7.73 31.38 3.77
C VAL A 66 7.16 32.50 4.63
N VAL A 67 8.03 33.20 5.36
CA VAL A 67 7.67 34.48 5.96
C VAL A 67 7.31 35.36 4.78
N ALA A 68 6.02 35.61 4.59
CA ALA A 68 5.56 36.50 3.54
C ALA A 68 6.33 37.81 3.69
N ALA A 69 7.25 38.08 2.76
CA ALA A 69 7.96 39.35 2.74
C ALA A 69 6.87 40.45 2.68
N PRO A 70 6.94 41.48 3.54
CA PRO A 70 5.99 42.59 3.44
C PRO A 70 6.03 43.13 2.01
N PRO A 71 4.88 43.49 1.41
CA PRO A 71 4.85 43.98 0.05
C PRO A 71 5.82 45.16 -0.06
N ALA A 72 6.78 45.05 -0.99
CA ALA A 72 7.72 46.13 -1.24
C ALA A 72 6.93 47.37 -1.63
N LEU A 73 6.90 48.37 -0.75
CA LEU A 73 6.42 49.71 -1.06
C LEU A 73 7.33 50.26 -2.15
N ARG A 74 6.89 50.13 -3.41
CA ARG A 74 7.47 50.85 -4.53
C ARG A 74 7.29 52.34 -4.27
N ARG A 75 8.40 53.06 -4.10
CA ARG A 75 8.48 54.51 -4.06
C ARG A 75 8.95 55.04 -5.40
#